data_AF-A0A2K0UD73-F1
#
_entry.id   AF-A0A2K0UD73-F1
#
_cell.length_a   1.000
_cell.length_b   1.000
_cell.length_c   1.000
_cell.angle_alpha   90.00
_cell.angle_beta   90.00
_cell.angle_gamma   90.00
#
_symmetry.space_group_name_H-M   'P 1'
#
loop_
_entity.id
_entity.type
_entity.pdbx_description
1 polymer ?
#
loop_
_entity_poly.entity_id
_entity_poly.type
_entity_poly.pdbx_seq_one_letter_code
_entity_poly.pdbx_strand_id
1 'polypeptide(L)'
;MLPTRRNNGSLSSEGAASYGFTIHQNNIPISDGSGRLGPAEVFDAEATGALEGLKAAMNLQESASQNIFICLDNLAAATCLRGAPSDSSQDVFLEFQALATSHGAIQVRWVPGHSDIPSNEQADKLAKAVSSLPEPEGAQPTLAYLQRFARQKPKEAFEAWWSTSAPEQYKRLNLKATAGCPPELSLPRAALHHLLAARSLHGDFAAYHERFNHDDARLVCSCGRRKAPDHIFYCRKVPPCCRVRLTPSPNAAISLVIGKDFTKFINLSKNSAFFGKICPRY
;
A
#
# COMPACT_ATOMS: atom_id res chain seq x y z
N MET A 1 -41.03 3.69 12.38
CA MET A 1 -39.57 3.55 12.50
C MET A 1 -39.00 3.69 11.10
N LEU A 2 -38.32 4.80 10.80
CA LEU A 2 -37.83 5.10 9.46
C LEU A 2 -36.33 4.80 9.41
N PRO A 3 -35.85 3.72 8.77
CA PRO A 3 -34.44 3.58 8.50
C PRO A 3 -34.16 4.24 7.15
N THR A 4 -33.46 5.38 7.15
CA THR A 4 -33.10 5.99 5.88
C THR A 4 -31.87 6.86 5.83
N ARG A 5 -30.84 6.29 5.20
CA ARG A 5 -30.13 6.77 3.99
C ARG A 5 -28.80 6.07 3.96
N ARG A 6 -28.37 5.51 2.83
CA ARG A 6 -27.01 4.99 2.69
C ARG A 6 -26.29 5.69 1.58
N ASN A 7 -25.10 6.19 1.87
CA ASN A 7 -24.15 6.67 0.87
C ASN A 7 -22.90 5.79 0.98
N ASN A 8 -22.36 5.40 -0.17
CA ASN A 8 -21.04 4.78 -0.25
C ASN A 8 -20.28 5.39 -1.42
N GLY A 9 -19.01 5.66 -1.21
CA GLY A 9 -18.09 6.11 -2.25
C GLY A 9 -17.47 4.88 -2.92
N SER A 10 -17.60 4.75 -4.24
CA SER A 10 -16.90 3.69 -4.99
C SER A 10 -15.75 4.28 -5.80
N LEU A 11 -14.60 3.59 -5.84
CA LEU A 11 -13.54 3.85 -6.82
C LEU A 11 -13.71 2.92 -8.00
N SER A 12 -13.76 3.47 -9.22
CA SER A 12 -13.60 2.67 -10.44
C SER A 12 -12.18 2.12 -10.57
N SER A 13 -11.96 1.19 -11.51
CA SER A 13 -10.63 0.72 -11.92
C SER A 13 -9.71 1.85 -12.42
N GLU A 14 -10.28 3.01 -12.75
CA GLU A 14 -9.57 4.23 -13.18
C GLU A 14 -9.33 5.22 -12.02
N GLY A 15 -9.77 4.87 -10.80
CA GLY A 15 -9.59 5.71 -9.61
C GLY A 15 -10.52 6.91 -9.55
N ALA A 16 -11.66 6.89 -10.26
CA ALA A 16 -12.67 7.94 -10.19
C ALA A 16 -13.55 7.72 -8.95
N ALA A 17 -13.64 8.73 -8.08
CA ALA A 17 -14.50 8.70 -6.92
C ALA A 17 -15.91 9.18 -7.28
N SER A 18 -16.89 8.35 -6.98
CA SER A 18 -18.31 8.64 -7.17
C SER A 18 -19.10 8.25 -5.95
N TYR A 19 -20.25 8.88 -5.77
CA TYR A 19 -21.19 8.60 -4.71
C TYR A 19 -22.54 8.16 -5.27
N GLY A 20 -23.28 7.41 -4.46
CA GLY A 20 -24.63 7.01 -4.74
C GLY A 20 -25.39 6.93 -3.43
N PHE A 21 -26.61 7.46 -3.38
CA PHE A 21 -27.45 7.41 -2.20
C PHE A 21 -28.84 6.87 -2.51
N THR A 22 -29.45 6.26 -1.51
CA THR A 22 -30.84 5.81 -1.56
C THR A 22 -31.64 6.31 -0.36
N ILE A 23 -32.89 6.66 -0.62
CA ILE A 23 -33.88 7.13 0.35
C ILE A 23 -35.07 6.18 0.32
N HIS A 24 -35.32 5.56 1.46
CA HIS A 24 -36.43 4.69 1.81
C HIS A 24 -37.34 5.31 2.90
N GLN A 25 -38.63 5.02 2.94
CA GLN A 25 -39.50 5.34 4.08
C GLN A 25 -40.31 4.09 4.39
N ASN A 26 -40.29 3.66 5.65
CA ASN A 26 -40.93 2.40 6.07
C ASN A 26 -40.48 1.20 5.21
N ASN A 27 -39.17 1.08 4.94
CA ASN A 27 -38.54 0.09 4.05
C ASN A 27 -38.90 0.18 2.55
N ILE A 28 -39.70 1.17 2.13
CA ILE A 28 -40.07 1.38 0.73
C ILE A 28 -39.12 2.41 0.11
N PRO A 29 -38.41 2.11 -1.00
CA PRO A 29 -37.59 3.10 -1.69
C PRO A 29 -38.48 4.23 -2.26
N ILE A 30 -38.07 5.48 -2.03
CA ILE A 30 -38.80 6.70 -2.42
C ILE A 30 -38.03 7.49 -3.48
N SER A 31 -36.70 7.55 -3.32
CA SER A 31 -35.83 8.39 -4.15
C SER A 31 -34.40 7.88 -4.03
N ASP A 32 -33.61 8.15 -5.07
CA ASP A 32 -32.19 7.86 -5.11
C ASP A 32 -31.48 8.92 -5.93
N GLY A 33 -30.16 8.93 -5.84
CA GLY A 33 -29.32 9.85 -6.60
C GLY A 33 -27.87 9.39 -6.61
N SER A 34 -27.10 9.96 -7.52
CA SER A 34 -25.67 9.68 -7.64
C SER A 34 -24.95 10.83 -8.31
N GLY A 35 -23.64 10.86 -8.14
CA GLY A 35 -22.78 11.84 -8.78
C GLY A 35 -21.33 11.39 -8.80
N ARG A 36 -20.57 11.95 -9.74
CA ARG A 36 -19.13 11.76 -9.85
C ARG A 36 -18.43 13.01 -9.32
N LEU A 37 -17.38 12.83 -8.53
CA LEU A 37 -16.51 13.93 -8.14
C LEU A 37 -15.43 14.17 -9.20
N GLY A 38 -14.70 15.27 -9.04
CA GLY A 38 -13.38 15.45 -9.66
C GLY A 38 -12.35 14.45 -9.10
N PRO A 39 -11.05 14.76 -9.20
CA PRO A 39 -10.01 13.93 -8.64
C PRO A 39 -10.10 13.91 -7.10
N ALA A 40 -10.72 12.86 -6.56
CA ALA A 40 -11.07 12.73 -5.15
C ALA A 40 -10.84 11.30 -4.66
N GLU A 41 -10.85 11.10 -3.34
CA GLU A 41 -10.80 9.76 -2.73
C GLU A 41 -12.22 9.26 -2.40
N VAL A 42 -12.39 7.95 -2.17
CA VAL A 42 -13.66 7.36 -1.68
C VAL A 42 -14.22 8.15 -0.50
N PHE A 43 -13.34 8.49 0.44
CA PHE A 43 -13.69 9.23 1.64
C PHE A 43 -14.37 10.58 1.34
N ASP A 44 -13.97 11.26 0.27
CA ASP A 44 -14.58 12.53 -0.14
C ASP A 44 -15.96 12.30 -0.76
N ALA A 45 -16.09 11.31 -1.64
CA ALA A 45 -17.36 10.93 -2.24
C ALA A 45 -18.40 10.48 -1.19
N GLU A 46 -17.93 9.80 -0.14
CA GLU A 46 -18.74 9.42 1.02
C GLU A 46 -19.32 10.62 1.76
N ALA A 47 -18.52 11.65 1.96
CA ALA A 47 -18.99 12.88 2.57
C ALA A 47 -20.01 13.58 1.66
N THR A 48 -19.69 13.71 0.36
CA THR A 48 -20.54 14.41 -0.61
C THR A 48 -21.89 13.74 -0.77
N GLY A 49 -21.95 12.43 -0.99
CA GLY A 49 -23.25 11.80 -1.15
C GLY A 49 -24.05 11.67 0.16
N ALA A 50 -23.42 11.75 1.34
CA ALA A 50 -24.12 11.88 2.60
C ALA A 50 -24.82 13.24 2.71
N LEU A 51 -24.14 14.30 2.27
CA LEU A 51 -24.68 15.66 2.17
C LEU A 51 -25.80 15.76 1.14
N GLU A 52 -25.57 15.28 -0.09
CA GLU A 52 -26.58 15.30 -1.15
C GLU A 52 -27.78 14.42 -0.80
N GLY A 53 -27.52 13.25 -0.24
CA GLY A 53 -28.53 12.37 0.31
C GLY A 53 -29.26 12.96 1.51
N LEU A 54 -28.68 13.91 2.25
CA LEU A 54 -29.35 14.67 3.31
C LEU A 54 -30.17 15.85 2.75
N LYS A 55 -29.70 16.54 1.71
CA LYS A 55 -30.45 17.61 1.05
C LYS A 55 -31.71 17.08 0.37
N ALA A 56 -31.60 16.00 -0.40
CA ALA A 56 -32.69 15.43 -1.22
C ALA A 56 -33.97 15.10 -0.42
N ALA A 57 -33.97 14.01 0.32
CA ALA A 57 -34.29 13.99 1.73
C ALA A 57 -35.04 15.14 2.43
N MET A 58 -34.38 16.25 2.77
CA MET A 58 -34.99 17.39 3.47
C MET A 58 -36.01 18.10 2.58
N ASN A 59 -35.87 17.99 1.25
CA ASN A 59 -36.83 18.51 0.28
C ASN A 59 -38.10 17.63 0.15
N LEU A 60 -38.16 16.46 0.79
CA LEU A 60 -39.40 15.66 0.84
C LEU A 60 -40.40 16.33 1.80
N GLN A 61 -41.65 16.54 1.35
CA GLN A 61 -42.69 17.32 2.05
C GLN A 61 -42.97 16.90 3.50
N GLU A 62 -42.67 15.66 3.88
CA GLU A 62 -42.92 15.12 5.22
C GLU A 62 -41.70 15.15 6.15
N SER A 63 -40.53 15.60 5.69
CA SER A 63 -39.27 15.43 6.40
C SER A 63 -39.07 16.38 7.59
N ALA A 64 -39.71 17.55 7.60
CA ALA A 64 -39.45 18.61 8.58
C ALA A 64 -39.65 18.20 10.06
N SER A 65 -40.41 17.13 10.31
CA SER A 65 -40.71 16.62 11.65
C SER A 65 -40.24 15.17 11.87
N GLN A 66 -39.54 14.57 10.90
CA GLN A 66 -39.18 13.15 10.93
C GLN A 66 -37.72 12.93 11.36
N ASN A 67 -37.48 11.82 12.08
CA ASN A 67 -36.12 11.39 12.37
C ASN A 67 -35.44 10.86 11.10
N ILE A 68 -34.28 11.40 10.77
CA ILE A 68 -33.46 11.02 9.62
C ILE A 68 -32.27 10.18 10.10
N PHE A 69 -32.00 9.05 9.45
CA PHE A 69 -30.89 8.15 9.82
C PHE A 69 -29.89 7.98 8.69
N ILE A 70 -28.88 8.84 8.64
CA ILE A 70 -27.78 8.71 7.68
C ILE A 70 -26.94 7.50 8.07
N CYS A 71 -26.80 6.54 7.18
CA CYS A 71 -26.05 5.30 7.36
C CYS A 71 -24.91 5.28 6.33
N LEU A 72 -23.71 4.88 6.72
CA LEU A 72 -22.54 4.84 5.83
C LEU A 72 -21.72 3.62 6.16
N ASP A 73 -21.10 2.99 5.18
CA ASP A 73 -20.17 1.88 5.42
C ASP A 73 -18.71 2.31 5.57
N ASN A 74 -18.39 3.57 5.24
CA ASN A 74 -17.14 4.20 5.65
C ASN A 74 -17.20 4.75 7.08
N LEU A 75 -16.56 4.06 8.01
CA LEU A 75 -16.49 4.45 9.43
C LEU A 75 -15.81 5.81 9.63
N ALA A 76 -14.78 6.13 8.84
CA ALA A 76 -14.06 7.40 8.94
C ALA A 76 -14.97 8.56 8.54
N ALA A 77 -15.69 8.44 7.40
CA ALA A 77 -16.64 9.46 6.95
C ALA A 77 -17.79 9.63 7.95
N ALA A 78 -18.36 8.53 8.46
CA ALA A 78 -19.39 8.55 9.48
C ALA A 78 -18.94 9.25 10.77
N THR A 79 -17.68 9.05 11.16
CA THR A 79 -17.09 9.72 12.33
C THR A 79 -16.95 11.22 12.09
N CYS A 80 -16.51 11.63 10.90
CA CYS A 80 -16.35 13.04 10.56
C CYS A 80 -17.70 13.78 10.54
N LEU A 81 -18.74 13.16 9.98
CA LEU A 81 -20.10 13.73 9.95
C LEU A 81 -20.72 13.92 11.34
N ARG A 82 -20.28 13.16 12.35
CA ARG A 82 -20.76 13.30 13.73
C ARG A 82 -20.14 14.48 14.51
N GLY A 83 -19.08 15.11 14.00
CA GLY A 83 -18.51 16.30 14.65
C GLY A 83 -16.99 16.47 14.58
N ALA A 84 -16.27 15.62 13.84
CA ALA A 84 -14.82 15.73 13.67
C ALA A 84 -14.48 15.93 12.17
N PRO A 85 -14.76 17.11 11.59
CA PRO A 85 -14.59 17.33 10.15
C PRO A 85 -13.12 17.13 9.74
N SER A 86 -12.91 16.42 8.63
CA SER A 86 -11.59 16.23 8.03
C SER A 86 -11.12 17.50 7.33
N ASP A 87 -9.80 17.64 7.14
CA ASP A 87 -9.23 18.71 6.31
C ASP A 87 -9.59 18.54 4.82
N SER A 88 -9.81 17.29 4.38
CA SER A 88 -10.29 17.01 3.01
C SER A 88 -11.81 17.08 2.98
N SER A 89 -12.37 17.78 1.99
CA SER A 89 -13.81 18.04 1.86
C SER A 89 -14.42 18.64 3.14
N GLN A 90 -13.65 19.52 3.82
CA GLN A 90 -14.05 20.11 5.10
C GLN A 90 -15.37 20.89 5.00
N ASP A 91 -15.54 21.63 3.91
CA ASP A 91 -16.75 22.36 3.56
C ASP A 91 -17.98 21.44 3.52
N VAL A 92 -17.86 20.27 2.89
CA VAL A 92 -18.93 19.26 2.83
C VAL A 92 -19.33 18.76 4.22
N PHE A 93 -18.34 18.46 5.08
CA PHE A 93 -18.61 18.02 6.45
C PHE A 93 -19.26 19.13 7.30
N LEU A 94 -18.75 20.36 7.20
CA LEU A 94 -19.29 21.51 7.93
C LEU A 94 -20.72 21.83 7.48
N GLU A 95 -21.00 21.80 6.17
CA GLU A 95 -22.35 22.00 5.65
C GLU A 95 -23.31 20.91 6.14
N PHE A 96 -22.90 19.64 6.09
CA PHE A 96 -23.69 18.55 6.62
C PHE A 96 -24.01 18.74 8.10
N GLN A 97 -23.00 19.08 8.91
CA GLN A 97 -23.16 19.28 10.35
C GLN A 97 -24.08 20.48 10.65
N ALA A 98 -24.00 21.55 9.86
CA ALA A 98 -24.89 22.71 9.98
C ALA A 98 -26.35 22.33 9.67
N LEU A 99 -26.59 21.55 8.60
CA LEU A 99 -27.93 21.04 8.26
C LEU A 99 -28.46 20.09 9.33
N ALA A 100 -27.61 19.18 9.83
CA ALA A 100 -27.97 18.25 10.89
C ALA A 100 -28.34 18.96 12.20
N THR A 101 -27.58 20.01 12.55
CA THR A 101 -27.86 20.84 13.74
C THR A 101 -29.16 21.62 13.57
N SER A 102 -29.39 22.20 12.39
CA SER A 102 -30.60 22.98 12.10
C SER A 102 -31.88 22.14 12.11
N HIS A 103 -31.80 20.89 11.65
CA HIS A 103 -32.93 19.96 11.67
C HIS A 103 -33.15 19.30 13.06
N GLY A 104 -32.09 19.11 13.85
CA GLY A 104 -32.15 18.59 15.22
C GLY A 104 -32.50 17.10 15.39
N ALA A 105 -32.97 16.43 14.33
CA ALA A 105 -33.47 15.05 14.37
C ALA A 105 -32.70 14.10 13.42
N ILE A 106 -31.39 14.33 13.28
CA ILE A 106 -30.51 13.57 12.37
C ILE A 106 -29.56 12.68 13.15
N GLN A 107 -29.50 11.39 12.81
CA GLN A 107 -28.56 10.43 13.40
C GLN A 107 -27.67 9.82 12.33
N VAL A 108 -26.35 9.88 12.53
CA VAL A 108 -25.37 9.23 11.65
C VAL A 108 -24.95 7.88 12.24
N ARG A 109 -25.18 6.80 11.51
CA ARG A 109 -24.84 5.41 11.88
C ARG A 109 -23.81 4.84 10.92
N TRP A 110 -22.85 4.12 11.47
CA TRP A 110 -22.01 3.26 10.63
C TRP A 110 -22.70 1.92 10.45
N VAL A 111 -22.59 1.35 9.25
CA VAL A 111 -23.12 0.04 8.89
C VAL A 111 -22.00 -0.78 8.24
N PRO A 112 -21.96 -2.11 8.41
CA PRO A 112 -20.96 -2.90 7.73
C PRO A 112 -21.21 -2.90 6.22
N GLY A 113 -20.15 -2.68 5.44
CA GLY A 113 -20.16 -2.81 3.98
C GLY A 113 -20.29 -4.28 3.55
N HIS A 114 -20.72 -4.51 2.30
CA HIS A 114 -20.81 -5.85 1.68
C HIS A 114 -21.52 -6.91 2.53
N SER A 115 -22.52 -6.50 3.31
CA SER A 115 -23.28 -7.37 4.22
C SER A 115 -24.67 -7.71 3.68
N ASP A 116 -24.83 -7.75 2.35
CA ASP A 116 -26.10 -8.02 1.64
C ASP A 116 -27.26 -7.10 2.06
N ILE A 117 -26.95 -5.86 2.46
CA ILE A 117 -27.98 -4.91 2.86
C ILE A 117 -28.49 -4.22 1.59
N PRO A 118 -29.76 -4.44 1.16
CA PRO A 118 -30.20 -4.08 -0.19
C PRO A 118 -30.02 -2.61 -0.55
N SER A 119 -30.24 -1.70 0.40
CA SER A 119 -30.07 -0.26 0.19
C SER A 119 -28.61 0.17 0.05
N ASN A 120 -27.67 -0.53 0.70
CA ASN A 120 -26.23 -0.31 0.52
C ASN A 120 -25.79 -0.78 -0.86
N GLU A 121 -26.16 -2.00 -1.23
CA GLU A 121 -25.83 -2.57 -2.53
C GLU A 121 -26.42 -1.74 -3.69
N GLN A 122 -27.59 -1.14 -3.49
CA GLN A 122 -28.16 -0.22 -4.47
C GLN A 122 -27.40 1.11 -4.55
N ALA A 123 -27.01 1.70 -3.42
CA ALA A 123 -26.13 2.88 -3.39
C ALA A 123 -24.79 2.62 -4.10
N ASP A 124 -24.17 1.46 -3.85
CA ASP A 124 -22.93 1.03 -4.52
C ASP A 124 -23.12 0.87 -6.03
N LYS A 125 -24.25 0.29 -6.47
CA LYS A 125 -24.58 0.17 -7.89
C LYS A 125 -24.74 1.53 -8.55
N LEU A 126 -25.40 2.47 -7.89
CA LEU A 126 -25.57 3.85 -8.37
C LEU A 126 -24.22 4.57 -8.48
N ALA A 127 -23.39 4.50 -7.44
CA ALA A 127 -22.05 5.07 -7.45
C ALA A 127 -21.20 4.47 -8.59
N LYS A 128 -21.21 3.15 -8.75
CA LYS A 128 -20.47 2.47 -9.82
C LYS A 128 -20.95 2.85 -11.21
N ALA A 129 -22.27 2.99 -11.40
CA ALA A 129 -22.86 3.36 -12.69
C ALA A 129 -22.40 4.73 -13.19
N VAL A 130 -22.15 5.69 -12.29
CA VAL A 130 -21.67 7.03 -12.65
C VAL A 130 -20.14 7.18 -12.60
N SER A 131 -19.42 6.16 -12.12
CA SER A 131 -17.96 6.21 -11.98
C SER A 131 -17.22 6.29 -13.33
N SER A 132 -17.83 5.77 -14.39
CA SER A 132 -17.31 5.80 -15.77
C SER A 132 -17.74 7.03 -16.57
N LEU A 133 -18.56 7.91 -15.99
CA LEU A 133 -18.95 9.15 -16.65
C LEU A 133 -17.75 10.12 -16.72
N PRO A 134 -17.77 11.07 -17.67
CA PRO A 134 -16.79 12.13 -17.72
C PRO A 134 -16.70 12.90 -16.40
N GLU A 135 -15.52 13.41 -16.10
CA GLU A 135 -15.32 14.30 -14.97
C GLU A 135 -16.19 15.56 -15.08
N PRO A 136 -16.79 16.03 -13.98
CA PRO A 136 -17.50 17.32 -14.00
C PRO A 136 -16.56 18.44 -14.46
N GLU A 137 -17.05 19.28 -15.38
CA GLU A 137 -16.25 20.37 -15.94
C GLU A 137 -15.81 21.36 -14.85
N GLY A 138 -14.51 21.65 -14.79
CA GLY A 138 -13.93 22.58 -13.81
C GLY A 138 -13.72 21.99 -12.40
N ALA A 139 -13.94 20.68 -12.20
CA ALA A 139 -13.75 20.05 -10.91
C ALA A 139 -12.30 20.19 -10.39
N GLN A 140 -12.16 20.54 -9.12
CA GLN A 140 -10.86 20.67 -8.46
C GLN A 140 -10.53 19.39 -7.69
N PRO A 141 -9.24 19.02 -7.59
CA PRO A 141 -8.83 17.86 -6.81
C PRO A 141 -9.02 18.09 -5.31
N THR A 142 -9.40 17.05 -4.57
CA THR A 142 -9.49 17.12 -3.11
C THR A 142 -8.11 17.09 -2.46
N LEU A 143 -8.02 17.57 -1.21
CA LEU A 143 -6.76 17.52 -0.45
C LEU A 143 -6.26 16.09 -0.27
N ALA A 144 -7.16 15.14 0.05
CA ALA A 144 -6.80 13.73 0.20
C ALA A 144 -6.22 13.14 -1.11
N TYR A 145 -6.81 13.49 -2.26
CA TYR A 145 -6.29 13.09 -3.56
C TYR A 145 -4.88 13.64 -3.81
N LEU A 146 -4.68 14.94 -3.59
CA LEU A 146 -3.37 15.58 -3.76
C LEU A 146 -2.31 14.96 -2.85
N GLN A 147 -2.66 14.65 -1.60
CA GLN A 147 -1.76 13.99 -0.66
C GLN A 147 -1.39 12.57 -1.12
N ARG A 148 -2.35 11.78 -1.60
CA ARG A 148 -2.08 10.44 -2.17
C ARG A 148 -1.15 10.57 -3.38
N PHE A 149 -1.47 11.48 -4.30
CA PHE A 149 -0.68 11.72 -5.50
C PHE A 149 0.75 12.14 -5.17
N ALA A 150 0.94 13.07 -4.24
CA ALA A 150 2.25 13.53 -3.78
C ALA A 150 3.08 12.41 -3.13
N ARG A 151 2.44 11.45 -2.44
CA ARG A 151 3.12 10.27 -1.86
C ARG A 151 3.44 9.19 -2.89
N GLN A 152 2.64 9.10 -3.95
CA GLN A 152 2.74 8.05 -4.97
C GLN A 152 3.78 8.41 -6.04
N LYS A 153 3.82 9.66 -6.49
CA LYS A 153 4.73 10.11 -7.56
C LYS A 153 6.22 9.81 -7.32
N PRO A 154 6.79 10.08 -6.13
CA PRO A 154 8.19 9.73 -5.87
C PRO A 154 8.45 8.22 -5.92
N LYS A 155 7.48 7.38 -5.51
CA LYS A 155 7.62 5.92 -5.54
C LYS A 155 7.67 5.41 -6.98
N GLU A 156 6.75 5.88 -7.83
CA GLU A 156 6.73 5.53 -9.25
C GLU A 156 8.00 6.00 -9.97
N ALA A 157 8.43 7.24 -9.70
CA ALA A 157 9.67 7.78 -10.25
C ALA A 157 10.89 6.95 -9.83
N PHE A 158 10.95 6.53 -8.56
CA PHE A 158 12.02 5.69 -8.04
C PHE A 158 12.01 4.28 -8.66
N GLU A 159 10.84 3.65 -8.80
CA GLU A 159 10.70 2.35 -9.46
C GLU A 159 11.09 2.39 -10.93
N ALA A 160 10.64 3.42 -11.66
CA ALA A 160 11.01 3.66 -13.05
C ALA A 160 12.53 3.87 -13.20
N TRP A 161 13.12 4.75 -12.37
CA TRP A 161 14.56 4.95 -12.34
C TRP A 161 15.32 3.66 -12.04
N TRP A 162 14.88 2.87 -11.05
CA TRP A 162 15.55 1.62 -10.69
C TRP A 162 15.51 0.60 -11.82
N SER A 163 14.38 0.45 -12.51
CA SER A 163 14.26 -0.50 -13.63
C SER A 163 15.28 -0.25 -14.74
N THR A 164 15.61 1.02 -14.99
CA THR A 164 16.56 1.44 -16.03
C THR A 164 18.01 1.45 -15.52
N SER A 165 18.22 1.99 -14.31
CA SER A 165 19.54 2.32 -13.78
C SER A 165 20.12 1.27 -12.83
N ALA A 166 19.37 0.22 -12.47
CA ALA A 166 19.87 -0.81 -11.56
C ALA A 166 21.14 -1.47 -12.10
N PRO A 167 22.19 -1.65 -11.27
CA PRO A 167 23.38 -2.39 -11.64
C PRO A 167 23.02 -3.80 -12.12
N GLU A 168 23.73 -4.29 -13.13
CA GLU A 168 23.52 -5.62 -13.71
C GLU A 168 23.47 -6.74 -12.66
N GLN A 169 24.29 -6.63 -11.62
CA GLN A 169 24.26 -7.57 -10.51
C GLN A 169 22.93 -7.55 -9.74
N TYR A 170 22.39 -6.38 -9.42
CA TYR A 170 21.11 -6.26 -8.70
C TYR A 170 19.95 -6.76 -9.57
N LYS A 171 20.03 -6.58 -10.90
CA LYS A 171 19.09 -7.18 -11.86
C LYS A 171 19.11 -8.72 -11.78
N ARG A 172 20.29 -9.33 -11.75
CA ARG A 172 20.43 -10.80 -11.59
C ARG A 172 19.89 -11.33 -10.27
N LEU A 173 20.05 -10.57 -9.19
CA LEU A 173 19.52 -10.90 -7.86
C LEU A 173 18.00 -10.70 -7.74
N ASN A 174 17.35 -10.14 -8.78
CA ASN A 174 15.92 -9.85 -8.82
C ASN A 174 15.48 -8.98 -7.62
N LEU A 175 16.32 -8.02 -7.22
CA LEU A 175 16.03 -7.09 -6.14
C LEU A 175 15.14 -5.96 -6.68
N LYS A 176 13.94 -5.82 -6.11
CA LYS A 176 13.00 -4.77 -6.47
C LYS A 176 13.39 -3.46 -5.79
N ALA A 177 13.10 -2.34 -6.45
CA ALA A 177 13.05 -1.05 -5.78
C ALA A 177 12.03 -1.12 -4.64
N THR A 178 12.38 -0.57 -3.49
CA THR A 178 11.45 -0.44 -2.37
C THR A 178 11.64 0.96 -1.79
N ALA A 179 10.56 1.74 -1.75
CA ALA A 179 10.55 3.07 -1.14
C ALA A 179 10.43 3.01 0.40
N GLY A 180 10.12 1.83 0.95
CA GLY A 180 10.08 1.56 2.39
C GLY A 180 11.39 0.95 2.93
N CYS A 181 11.39 0.61 4.22
CA CYS A 181 12.50 -0.07 4.87
C CYS A 181 12.52 -1.57 4.48
N PRO A 182 13.52 -2.06 3.73
CA PRO A 182 13.58 -3.46 3.35
C PRO A 182 13.85 -4.36 4.57
N PRO A 183 13.28 -5.58 4.61
CA PRO A 183 13.34 -6.46 5.79
C PRO A 183 14.77 -6.82 6.20
N GLU A 184 15.73 -6.81 5.28
CA GLU A 184 17.15 -7.02 5.52
C GLU A 184 17.73 -6.04 6.54
N LEU A 185 17.20 -4.81 6.64
CA LEU A 185 17.71 -3.82 7.60
C LEU A 185 17.42 -4.19 9.07
N SER A 186 16.55 -5.17 9.32
CA SER A 186 16.33 -5.73 10.66
C SER A 186 17.44 -6.71 11.09
N LEU A 187 18.33 -7.12 10.18
CA LEU A 187 19.41 -8.05 10.49
C LEU A 187 20.46 -7.42 11.41
N PRO A 188 21.12 -8.23 12.27
CA PRO A 188 22.29 -7.76 13.00
C PRO A 188 23.36 -7.20 12.07
N ARG A 189 24.04 -6.13 12.49
CA ARG A 189 25.02 -5.37 11.67
C ARG A 189 26.02 -6.26 10.93
N ALA A 190 26.57 -7.28 11.59
CA ALA A 190 27.56 -8.19 10.99
C ALA A 190 26.94 -9.06 9.87
N ALA A 191 25.73 -9.56 10.08
CA ALA A 191 24.99 -10.34 9.09
C ALA A 191 24.61 -9.49 7.87
N LEU A 192 24.10 -8.28 8.13
CA LEU A 192 23.77 -7.30 7.10
C LEU A 192 25.00 -6.93 6.27
N HIS A 193 26.15 -6.69 6.91
CA HIS A 193 27.41 -6.38 6.22
C HIS A 193 27.79 -7.47 5.20
N HIS A 194 27.74 -8.75 5.57
CA HIS A 194 28.09 -9.83 4.64
C HIS A 194 27.09 -9.97 3.48
N LEU A 195 25.80 -9.77 3.75
CA LEU A 195 24.78 -9.79 2.71
C LEU A 195 24.99 -8.65 1.71
N LEU A 196 25.17 -7.41 2.20
CA LEU A 196 25.41 -6.24 1.34
C LEU A 196 26.72 -6.37 0.55
N ALA A 197 27.78 -6.89 1.18
CA ALA A 197 29.02 -7.20 0.48
C ALA A 197 28.79 -8.19 -0.67
N ALA A 198 28.08 -9.29 -0.42
CA ALA A 198 27.77 -10.28 -1.46
C ALA A 198 26.91 -9.70 -2.59
N ARG A 199 25.94 -8.82 -2.26
CA ARG A 199 25.05 -8.16 -3.23
C ARG A 199 25.72 -7.08 -4.07
N SER A 200 26.74 -6.44 -3.54
CA SER A 200 27.42 -5.31 -4.20
C SER A 200 28.78 -5.68 -4.79
N LEU A 201 29.34 -6.84 -4.42
CA LEU A 201 30.76 -7.21 -4.67
C LEU A 201 31.76 -6.33 -3.91
N HIS A 202 31.31 -5.43 -3.04
CA HIS A 202 32.16 -4.58 -2.22
C HIS A 202 32.35 -5.24 -0.85
N GLY A 203 33.37 -6.09 -0.75
CA GLY A 203 33.70 -6.79 0.48
C GLY A 203 35.06 -7.47 0.39
N ASP A 204 35.29 -8.39 1.32
CA ASP A 204 36.51 -9.21 1.38
C ASP A 204 36.52 -10.29 0.29
N PHE A 205 36.66 -9.85 -0.96
CA PHE A 205 36.72 -10.68 -2.15
C PHE A 205 37.97 -10.36 -2.95
N ALA A 206 38.57 -11.38 -3.54
CA ALA A 206 39.83 -11.23 -4.26
C ALA A 206 39.75 -10.19 -5.38
N ALA A 207 38.68 -10.24 -6.18
CA ALA A 207 38.46 -9.30 -7.28
C ALA A 207 38.30 -7.84 -6.81
N TYR A 208 37.74 -7.62 -5.61
CA TYR A 208 37.64 -6.28 -5.03
C TYR A 208 39.02 -5.78 -4.60
N HIS A 209 39.76 -6.57 -3.83
CA HIS A 209 41.09 -6.18 -3.36
C HIS A 209 42.10 -5.92 -4.47
N GLU A 210 42.09 -6.74 -5.53
CA GLU A 210 42.95 -6.51 -6.70
C GLU A 210 42.57 -5.24 -7.47
N ARG A 211 41.27 -4.98 -7.66
CA ARG A 211 40.81 -3.76 -8.35
C ARG A 211 41.30 -2.48 -7.67
N PHE A 212 41.44 -2.52 -6.34
CA PHE A 212 41.86 -1.38 -5.53
C PHE A 212 43.31 -1.49 -5.02
N ASN A 213 44.10 -2.46 -5.49
CA ASN A 213 45.50 -2.68 -5.10
C ASN A 213 45.71 -2.73 -3.57
N HIS A 214 44.93 -3.56 -2.87
CA HIS A 214 45.14 -3.82 -1.45
C HIS A 214 46.20 -4.92 -1.26
N ASP A 215 47.44 -4.54 -0.97
CA ASP A 215 48.58 -5.47 -0.89
C ASP A 215 48.51 -6.47 0.27
N ASP A 216 47.94 -6.06 1.40
CA ASP A 216 47.87 -6.89 2.62
C ASP A 216 46.66 -7.85 2.65
N ALA A 217 45.83 -7.84 1.61
CA ALA A 217 44.56 -8.57 1.63
C ALA A 217 44.72 -10.05 1.28
N ARG A 218 44.17 -10.94 2.11
CA ARG A 218 44.15 -12.37 1.77
C ARG A 218 43.13 -12.66 0.67
N LEU A 219 43.63 -12.98 -0.51
CA LEU A 219 42.78 -13.28 -1.68
C LEU A 219 42.16 -14.69 -1.65
N VAL A 220 42.60 -15.56 -0.75
CA VAL A 220 42.17 -16.96 -0.67
C VAL A 220 41.55 -17.32 0.68
N CYS A 221 40.49 -18.12 0.62
CA CYS A 221 39.88 -18.76 1.77
C CYS A 221 40.84 -19.79 2.39
N SER A 222 40.64 -20.16 3.66
CA SER A 222 41.43 -21.23 4.30
C SER A 222 41.26 -22.60 3.62
N CYS A 223 40.26 -22.75 2.74
CA CYS A 223 40.10 -23.93 1.90
C CYS A 223 41.01 -23.93 0.66
N GLY A 224 41.80 -22.87 0.42
CA GLY A 224 42.72 -22.72 -0.69
C GLY A 224 42.10 -22.17 -1.98
N ARG A 225 40.78 -21.94 -2.02
CA ARG A 225 40.12 -21.31 -3.17
C ARG A 225 40.03 -19.80 -3.01
N ARG A 226 39.97 -19.10 -4.13
CA ARG A 226 39.82 -17.65 -4.24
C ARG A 226 38.54 -17.16 -3.54
N LYS A 227 38.62 -16.06 -2.79
CA LYS A 227 37.47 -15.44 -2.14
C LYS A 227 36.56 -14.80 -3.20
N ALA A 228 35.29 -15.19 -3.19
CA ALA A 228 34.26 -14.69 -4.08
C ALA A 228 32.90 -14.63 -3.33
N PRO A 229 31.94 -13.80 -3.77
CA PRO A 229 30.63 -13.66 -3.13
C PRO A 229 29.85 -14.97 -3.01
N ASP A 230 30.00 -15.84 -3.99
CA ASP A 230 29.36 -17.15 -4.08
C ASP A 230 30.21 -18.29 -3.48
N HIS A 231 31.42 -17.99 -2.99
CA HIS A 231 32.35 -19.01 -2.50
C HIS A 231 31.76 -19.83 -1.33
N ILE A 232 30.93 -19.21 -0.49
CA ILE A 232 30.25 -19.88 0.63
C ILE A 232 29.41 -21.08 0.19
N PHE A 233 28.86 -21.08 -1.02
CA PHE A 233 28.04 -22.17 -1.55
C PHE A 233 28.87 -23.37 -2.03
N TYR A 234 30.15 -23.16 -2.35
CA TYR A 234 31.04 -24.16 -2.94
C TYR A 234 32.27 -24.51 -2.07
N CYS A 235 32.40 -23.88 -0.90
CA CYS A 235 33.55 -24.10 -0.04
C CYS A 235 33.54 -25.51 0.55
N ARG A 236 34.61 -26.28 0.31
CA ARG A 236 34.75 -27.66 0.81
C ARG A 236 34.74 -27.79 2.33
N LYS A 237 35.09 -26.72 3.05
CA LYS A 237 35.08 -26.66 4.52
C LYS A 237 33.68 -26.37 5.10
N VAL A 238 32.69 -26.02 4.26
CA VAL A 238 31.29 -25.87 4.70
C VAL A 238 30.69 -27.27 4.92
N PRO A 239 30.17 -27.56 6.12
CA PRO A 239 29.56 -28.86 6.44
C PRO A 239 28.43 -29.23 5.47
N PRO A 240 28.32 -30.49 5.03
CA PRO A 240 27.26 -30.92 4.11
C PRO A 240 25.85 -30.58 4.58
N CYS A 241 25.57 -30.67 5.89
CA CYS A 241 24.27 -30.34 6.49
C CYS A 241 23.88 -28.86 6.36
N CYS A 242 24.85 -27.97 6.13
CA CYS A 242 24.59 -26.54 5.95
C CYS A 242 24.41 -26.15 4.48
N ARG A 243 24.80 -27.01 3.52
CA ARG A 243 24.86 -26.64 2.10
C ARG A 243 23.46 -26.44 1.53
N VAL A 244 23.32 -25.41 0.69
CA VAL A 244 22.09 -25.13 -0.04
C VAL A 244 22.04 -25.99 -1.30
N ARG A 245 20.85 -26.46 -1.66
CA ARG A 245 20.62 -27.19 -2.91
C ARG A 245 20.72 -26.22 -4.10
N LEU A 246 21.61 -26.54 -5.05
CA LEU A 246 21.90 -25.69 -6.21
C LEU A 246 21.25 -26.15 -7.51
N THR A 247 20.53 -27.27 -7.51
CA THR A 247 19.82 -27.78 -8.70
C THR A 247 18.47 -27.09 -8.88
N PRO A 248 18.00 -26.85 -10.12
CA PRO A 248 18.60 -27.27 -11.39
C PRO A 248 19.68 -26.31 -11.92
N SER A 249 19.66 -25.04 -11.49
CA SER A 249 20.60 -24.01 -11.93
C SER A 249 21.33 -23.38 -10.73
N PRO A 250 22.63 -23.61 -10.58
CA PRO A 250 23.40 -23.05 -9.46
C PRO A 250 23.37 -21.52 -9.42
N ASN A 251 23.48 -20.88 -10.57
CA ASN A 251 23.45 -19.41 -10.66
C ASN A 251 22.11 -18.84 -10.20
N ALA A 252 20.99 -19.47 -10.61
CA ALA A 252 19.65 -19.03 -10.19
C ALA A 252 19.44 -19.24 -8.69
N ALA A 253 19.86 -20.39 -8.16
CA ALA A 253 19.74 -20.70 -6.73
C ALA A 253 20.56 -19.74 -5.86
N ILE A 254 21.81 -19.44 -6.25
CA ILE A 254 22.67 -18.50 -5.52
C ILE A 254 22.10 -17.09 -5.61
N SER A 255 21.63 -16.67 -6.78
CA SER A 255 21.04 -15.34 -6.97
C SER A 255 19.78 -15.16 -6.15
N LEU A 256 18.96 -16.21 -6.04
CA LEU A 256 17.78 -16.22 -5.17
C LEU A 256 18.18 -16.09 -3.69
N VAL A 257 19.16 -16.87 -3.23
CA VAL A 257 19.58 -16.92 -1.83
C VAL A 257 20.31 -15.65 -1.39
N ILE A 258 21.13 -15.04 -2.24
CA ILE A 258 21.75 -13.73 -1.97
C ILE A 258 20.72 -12.59 -2.16
N GLY A 259 19.77 -12.77 -3.08
CA GLY A 259 18.67 -11.85 -3.37
C GLY A 259 17.52 -12.02 -2.40
N LYS A 260 16.34 -12.38 -2.91
CA LYS A 260 15.07 -12.39 -2.15
C LYS A 260 15.07 -13.32 -0.94
N ASP A 261 15.74 -14.46 -1.02
CA ASP A 261 15.79 -15.47 0.06
C ASP A 261 16.99 -15.26 1.00
N PHE A 262 17.34 -14.01 1.29
CA PHE A 262 18.52 -13.65 2.09
C PHE A 262 18.59 -14.37 3.45
N THR A 263 17.46 -14.74 4.05
CA THR A 263 17.42 -15.50 5.30
C THR A 263 18.16 -16.83 5.18
N LYS A 264 18.11 -17.49 4.02
CA LYS A 264 18.88 -18.72 3.74
C LYS A 264 20.38 -18.43 3.69
N PHE A 265 20.79 -17.30 3.12
CA PHE A 265 22.20 -16.86 3.13
C PHE A 265 22.70 -16.60 4.56
N ILE A 266 21.90 -15.91 5.38
CA ILE A 266 22.22 -15.65 6.78
C ILE A 266 22.34 -16.94 7.58
N ASN A 267 21.38 -17.86 7.42
CA ASN A 267 21.41 -19.16 8.10
C ASN A 267 22.61 -20.00 7.66
N LEU A 268 22.92 -20.06 6.36
CA LEU A 268 24.11 -20.73 5.83
C LEU A 268 25.39 -20.17 6.45
N SER A 269 25.53 -18.84 6.43
CA SER A 269 26.68 -18.13 7.01
C SER A 269 26.85 -18.40 8.50
N LYS A 270 25.76 -18.31 9.26
CA LYS A 270 25.76 -18.50 10.72
C LYS A 270 26.06 -19.96 11.09
N ASN A 271 25.35 -20.92 10.50
CA ASN A 271 25.44 -22.33 10.87
C ASN A 271 26.79 -22.95 10.51
N SER A 272 27.40 -22.50 9.41
CA SER A 272 28.74 -22.95 9.02
C SER A 272 29.88 -22.14 9.67
N ALA A 273 29.55 -21.10 10.44
CA ALA A 273 30.50 -20.11 10.95
C ALA A 273 31.46 -19.59 9.84
N PHE A 274 30.94 -19.40 8.63
CA PHE A 274 31.76 -19.23 7.43
C PHE A 274 32.72 -18.04 7.54
N PHE A 275 32.18 -16.84 7.78
CA PHE A 275 32.98 -15.61 7.89
C PHE A 275 33.74 -15.47 9.21
N GLY A 276 33.51 -16.36 10.18
CA GLY A 276 34.21 -16.35 11.47
C GLY A 276 35.40 -17.33 11.52
N LYS A 277 35.23 -18.54 10.99
CA LYS A 277 36.21 -19.64 11.14
C LYS A 277 36.78 -20.14 9.81
N ILE A 278 35.97 -20.16 8.75
CA ILE A 278 36.37 -20.80 7.48
C ILE A 278 37.05 -19.79 6.55
N CYS A 279 36.44 -18.63 6.37
CA CYS A 279 36.89 -17.57 5.47
C CYS A 279 36.80 -16.22 6.21
N PRO A 280 37.62 -16.02 7.26
CA PRO A 280 37.62 -14.77 8.01
C PRO A 280 38.22 -13.62 7.20
N ARG A 281 37.85 -12.41 7.61
CA ARG A 281 38.40 -11.16 7.09
C ARG A 281 39.80 -10.93 7.66
N TYR A 282 40.80 -11.21 6.84
CA TYR A 282 42.20 -10.84 6.93
C TYR A 282 42.69 -10.84 5.50
#